data_AF-A0A336JLK3-F1
#
_entry.id   AF-A0A336JLK3-F1
#
_cell.length_a   1.000
_cell.length_b   1.000
_cell.length_c   1.000
_cell.angle_alpha   90.00
_cell.angle_beta   90.00
_cell.angle_gamma   90.00
#
_symmetry.space_group_name_H-M   'P 1'
#
loop_
_entity.id
_entity.type
_entity.pdbx_description
1 polymer ?
#
loop_
_entity_poly.entity_id
_entity_poly.type
_entity_poly.pdbx_seq_one_letter_code
_entity_poly.pdbx_strand_id
1 'polypeptide(L)'
;MDFLASVAVAIVAYVAVYFIGKPVVALQAKRIEVLDIAERYSGVDAGAPEATRDAAVKALFEAGTALRAYQRGWSTAVRLWCWLWGYDLDLAAQALYGLAEGPRAKMVIPPEARRNTLNALYVALGAARHLPPETVDAIKRMIAETKAANAKAHA
;
A
#
# COMPACT_ATOMS: atom_id res chain seq x y z
N MET A 1 42.71 15.57 -16.13
CA MET A 1 41.94 14.82 -15.11
C MET A 1 40.45 15.14 -15.14
N ASP A 2 40.06 16.33 -15.62
CA ASP A 2 38.66 16.79 -15.61
C ASP A 2 37.69 16.00 -16.50
N PHE A 3 38.18 15.42 -17.61
CA PHE A 3 37.35 14.61 -18.51
C PHE A 3 36.95 13.24 -17.92
N LEU A 4 37.86 12.58 -17.20
CA LEU A 4 37.55 11.30 -16.54
C LEU A 4 36.66 11.53 -15.32
N ALA A 5 36.85 12.64 -14.60
CA ALA A 5 35.96 13.06 -13.52
C ALA A 5 34.54 13.38 -14.05
N SER A 6 34.41 14.06 -15.19
CA SER A 6 33.10 14.39 -15.77
C SER A 6 32.36 13.15 -16.31
N VAL A 7 33.08 12.20 -16.92
CA VAL A 7 32.51 10.90 -17.35
C VAL A 7 32.07 10.07 -16.15
N ALA A 8 32.87 10.02 -15.08
CA ALA A 8 32.49 9.31 -13.85
C ALA A 8 31.24 9.94 -13.19
N VAL A 9 31.16 11.27 -13.12
CA VAL A 9 29.99 11.99 -12.60
C VAL A 9 28.75 11.70 -13.46
N ALA A 10 28.88 11.69 -14.79
CA ALA A 10 27.77 11.40 -15.69
C ALA A 10 27.25 9.96 -15.53
N ILE A 11 28.14 8.98 -15.35
CA ILE A 11 27.77 7.58 -15.09
C ILE A 11 27.06 7.45 -13.74
N VAL A 12 27.58 8.09 -12.69
CA VAL A 12 26.96 8.09 -11.36
C VAL A 12 25.57 8.75 -11.39
N ALA A 13 25.44 9.89 -12.08
CA ALA A 13 24.15 10.57 -12.26
C ALA A 13 23.16 9.69 -13.04
N TYR A 14 23.61 9.04 -14.11
CA TYR A 14 22.78 8.10 -14.86
C TYR A 14 22.29 6.94 -13.98
N VAL A 15 23.19 6.32 -13.22
CA VAL A 15 22.83 5.22 -12.31
C VAL A 15 21.87 5.68 -11.22
N ALA A 16 22.11 6.84 -10.61
CA ALA A 16 21.20 7.41 -9.61
C ALA A 16 19.80 7.67 -10.19
N VAL A 17 19.70 8.23 -11.39
CA VAL A 17 18.41 8.49 -12.04
C VAL A 17 17.68 7.19 -12.39
N TYR A 18 18.37 6.23 -13.02
CA TYR A 18 17.71 5.03 -13.58
C TYR A 18 17.44 3.93 -12.55
N PHE A 19 18.33 3.75 -11.57
CA PHE A 19 18.22 2.65 -10.59
C PHE A 19 17.63 3.08 -9.24
N ILE A 20 17.61 4.39 -8.94
CA ILE A 20 17.05 4.94 -7.70
C ILE A 20 15.84 5.82 -8.01
N GLY A 21 16.02 6.85 -8.85
CA GLY A 21 14.98 7.83 -9.17
C GLY A 21 13.74 7.21 -9.82
N LYS A 22 13.90 6.55 -10.96
CA LYS A 22 12.77 5.95 -11.69
C LYS A 22 11.96 4.95 -10.85
N PRO A 23 12.59 4.01 -10.11
CA PRO A 23 11.84 3.11 -9.26
C PRO A 23 11.05 3.85 -8.17
N VAL A 24 11.67 4.78 -7.46
CA VAL A 24 10.99 5.53 -6.40
C VAL A 24 9.78 6.31 -6.95
N VAL A 25 9.93 6.98 -8.09
CA VAL A 25 8.83 7.73 -8.72
C VAL A 25 7.68 6.80 -9.11
N ALA A 26 7.97 5.63 -9.70
CA ALA A 26 6.94 4.66 -10.04
C ALA A 26 6.26 4.06 -8.81
N LEU A 27 6.98 3.85 -7.69
CA LEU A 27 6.37 3.47 -6.41
C LEU A 27 5.42 4.57 -5.91
N GLN A 28 5.82 5.84 -5.97
CA GLN A 28 4.97 6.96 -5.54
C GLN A 28 3.72 7.12 -6.39
N ALA A 29 3.85 7.00 -7.72
CA ALA A 29 2.71 7.00 -8.63
C ALA A 29 1.75 5.85 -8.28
N LYS A 30 2.29 4.65 -8.07
CA LYS A 30 1.46 3.49 -7.68
C LYS A 30 0.80 3.70 -6.32
N ARG A 31 1.49 4.30 -5.35
CA ARG A 31 0.92 4.64 -4.04
C ARG A 31 -0.31 5.52 -4.18
N ILE A 32 -0.26 6.56 -5.00
CA ILE A 32 -1.39 7.48 -5.22
C ILE A 32 -2.55 6.73 -5.88
N GLU A 33 -2.27 5.97 -6.94
CA GLU A 33 -3.28 5.15 -7.65
C GLU A 33 -3.98 4.16 -6.72
N VAL A 34 -3.22 3.47 -5.87
CA VAL A 34 -3.77 2.52 -4.90
C VAL A 34 -4.70 3.20 -3.90
N LEU A 35 -4.34 4.39 -3.41
CA LEU A 35 -5.17 5.15 -2.48
C LEU A 35 -6.47 5.62 -3.14
N ASP A 36 -6.42 6.11 -4.37
CA ASP A 36 -7.61 6.51 -5.14
C ASP A 36 -8.56 5.32 -5.38
N ILE A 37 -8.01 4.15 -5.76
CA ILE A 37 -8.79 2.91 -5.92
C ILE A 37 -9.45 2.51 -4.59
N ALA A 38 -8.68 2.54 -3.50
CA ALA A 38 -9.17 2.16 -2.19
C ALA A 38 -10.28 3.11 -1.72
N GLU A 39 -10.09 4.42 -1.84
CA GLU A 39 -11.10 5.42 -1.51
C GLU A 39 -12.38 5.20 -2.30
N ARG A 40 -12.26 5.07 -3.62
CA ARG A 40 -13.39 4.86 -4.54
C ARG A 40 -14.22 3.63 -4.20
N TYR A 41 -13.56 2.52 -3.83
CA TYR A 41 -14.24 1.24 -3.61
C TYR A 41 -14.42 0.87 -2.13
N SER A 42 -13.95 1.71 -1.20
CA SER A 42 -14.08 1.51 0.26
C SER A 42 -15.51 1.52 0.78
N GLY A 43 -16.47 1.95 -0.04
CA GLY A 43 -17.91 1.93 0.25
C GLY A 43 -18.70 0.80 -0.43
N VAL A 44 -18.14 0.06 -1.39
CA VAL A 44 -18.85 -1.05 -2.08
C VAL A 44 -18.98 -2.31 -1.21
N ASP A 45 -20.19 -2.71 -0.86
CA ASP A 45 -20.46 -3.93 -0.08
C ASP A 45 -21.24 -4.98 -0.90
N ALA A 46 -21.68 -6.04 -0.22
CA ALA A 46 -22.45 -7.13 -0.83
C ALA A 46 -23.82 -6.70 -1.38
N GLY A 47 -24.35 -5.55 -0.94
CA GLY A 47 -25.64 -4.98 -1.39
C GLY A 47 -25.54 -4.15 -2.67
N ALA A 48 -24.33 -3.82 -3.12
CA ALA A 48 -24.12 -3.10 -4.38
C ALA A 48 -24.45 -3.97 -5.62
N PRO A 49 -24.72 -3.36 -6.79
CA PRO A 49 -24.92 -4.09 -8.04
C PRO A 49 -23.73 -5.00 -8.37
N GLU A 50 -24.01 -6.19 -8.94
CA GLU A 50 -23.00 -7.21 -9.24
C GLU A 50 -21.84 -6.67 -10.08
N ALA A 51 -22.13 -5.92 -11.16
CA ALA A 51 -21.11 -5.29 -11.98
C ALA A 51 -20.19 -4.34 -11.19
N THR A 52 -20.74 -3.60 -10.22
CA THR A 52 -19.97 -2.70 -9.35
C THR A 52 -19.11 -3.49 -8.36
N ARG A 53 -19.65 -4.59 -7.81
CA ARG A 53 -18.92 -5.48 -6.91
C ARG A 53 -17.74 -6.13 -7.62
N ASP A 54 -17.95 -6.67 -8.82
CA ASP A 54 -16.88 -7.31 -9.60
C ASP A 54 -15.79 -6.32 -10.00
N ALA A 55 -16.18 -5.11 -10.41
CA ALA A 55 -15.23 -4.03 -10.70
C ALA A 55 -14.40 -3.65 -9.45
N ALA A 56 -15.06 -3.51 -8.29
CA ALA A 56 -14.41 -3.21 -7.03
C ALA A 56 -13.43 -4.31 -6.61
N VAL A 57 -13.86 -5.58 -6.65
CA VAL A 57 -13.02 -6.74 -6.32
C VAL A 57 -11.80 -6.77 -7.21
N LYS A 58 -11.99 -6.65 -8.53
CA LYS A 58 -10.90 -6.68 -9.50
C LYS A 58 -9.90 -5.57 -9.24
N ALA A 59 -10.36 -4.32 -9.13
CA ALA A 59 -9.49 -3.17 -8.93
C ALA A 59 -8.69 -3.26 -7.62
N LEU A 60 -9.33 -3.64 -6.51
CA LEU A 60 -8.67 -3.79 -5.21
C LEU A 60 -7.66 -4.96 -5.21
N PHE A 61 -7.99 -6.09 -5.85
CA PHE A 61 -7.07 -7.23 -5.96
C PHE A 61 -5.87 -6.93 -6.85
N GLU A 62 -6.09 -6.26 -8.00
CA GLU A 62 -5.01 -5.85 -8.90
C GLU A 62 -4.07 -4.85 -8.21
N ALA A 63 -4.62 -3.86 -7.50
CA ALA A 63 -3.87 -2.92 -6.68
C ALA A 63 -3.03 -3.62 -5.60
N GLY A 64 -3.63 -4.55 -4.84
CA GLY A 64 -2.91 -5.32 -3.81
C GLY A 64 -1.82 -6.21 -4.40
N THR A 65 -2.08 -6.83 -5.55
CA THR A 65 -1.11 -7.68 -6.25
C THR A 65 0.06 -6.86 -6.78
N ALA A 66 -0.20 -5.66 -7.30
CA ALA A 66 0.84 -4.73 -7.71
C ALA A 66 1.74 -4.35 -6.52
N LEU A 67 1.17 -4.02 -5.36
CA LEU A 67 1.97 -3.70 -4.16
C LEU A 67 2.84 -4.88 -3.70
N ARG A 68 2.31 -6.12 -3.71
CA ARG A 68 3.12 -7.31 -3.42
C ARG A 68 4.22 -7.55 -4.45
N ALA A 69 3.96 -7.26 -5.73
CA ALA A 69 4.98 -7.31 -6.76
C ALA A 69 6.12 -6.32 -6.46
N TYR A 70 5.78 -5.10 -6.01
CA TYR A 70 6.78 -4.12 -5.54
C TYR A 70 7.55 -4.59 -4.31
N GLN A 71 6.89 -5.26 -3.37
CA GLN A 71 7.55 -5.81 -2.19
C GLN A 71 8.53 -6.95 -2.54
N ARG A 72 8.12 -7.88 -3.41
CA ARG A 72 8.91 -9.08 -3.75
C ARG A 72 9.97 -8.82 -4.82
N GLY A 73 9.65 -7.99 -5.80
CA GLY A 73 10.36 -7.93 -7.08
C GLY A 73 11.37 -6.80 -7.23
N TRP A 74 11.53 -5.89 -6.26
CA TRP A 74 12.19 -4.60 -6.54
C TRP A 74 13.45 -4.26 -5.75
N SER A 75 14.17 -3.28 -6.32
CA SER A 75 15.54 -2.87 -6.04
C SER A 75 15.78 -2.41 -4.61
N THR A 76 17.03 -2.46 -4.15
CA THR A 76 17.45 -1.95 -2.83
C THR A 76 16.99 -0.51 -2.58
N ALA A 77 16.92 0.33 -3.63
CA ALA A 77 16.44 1.70 -3.55
C ALA A 77 14.99 1.80 -3.05
N VAL A 78 14.12 0.92 -3.54
CA VAL A 78 12.70 0.88 -3.17
C VAL A 78 12.55 0.38 -1.75
N ARG A 79 13.33 -0.62 -1.35
CA ARG A 79 13.36 -1.12 0.04
C ARG A 79 13.83 -0.03 1.00
N LEU A 80 14.90 0.68 0.66
CA LEU A 80 15.40 1.81 1.45
C LEU A 80 14.38 2.94 1.52
N TRP A 81 13.69 3.24 0.41
CA TRP A 81 12.63 4.23 0.39
C TRP A 81 11.47 3.83 1.30
N CYS A 82 10.97 2.60 1.17
CA CYS A 82 9.92 2.08 2.03
C CYS A 82 10.33 2.11 3.50
N TRP A 83 11.56 1.71 3.83
CA TRP A 83 12.08 1.79 5.19
C TRP A 83 12.14 3.23 5.71
N LEU A 84 12.71 4.15 4.94
CA LEU A 84 12.87 5.56 5.31
C LEU A 84 11.52 6.26 5.56
N TRP A 85 10.51 5.94 4.75
CA TRP A 85 9.18 6.54 4.84
C TRP A 85 8.17 5.70 5.62
N GLY A 86 8.60 4.58 6.19
CA GLY A 86 7.76 3.67 6.97
C GLY A 86 6.66 2.99 6.17
N TYR A 87 6.86 2.75 4.87
CA TYR A 87 5.89 2.04 4.04
C TYR A 87 5.92 0.53 4.33
N ASP A 88 4.78 -0.02 4.70
CA ASP A 88 4.54 -1.45 4.84
C ASP A 88 3.69 -1.93 3.65
N LEU A 89 4.36 -2.30 2.55
CA LEU A 89 3.69 -2.68 1.31
C LEU A 89 2.89 -3.99 1.44
N ASP A 90 3.30 -4.90 2.33
CA ASP A 90 2.54 -6.14 2.56
C ASP A 90 1.26 -5.84 3.32
N LEU A 91 1.35 -5.05 4.39
CA LEU A 91 0.18 -4.63 5.14
C LEU A 91 -0.79 -3.82 4.27
N ALA A 92 -0.28 -2.93 3.42
CA ALA A 92 -1.07 -2.20 2.46
C ALA A 92 -1.80 -3.15 1.48
N ALA A 93 -1.11 -4.17 0.96
CA ALA A 93 -1.74 -5.17 0.11
C ALA A 93 -2.81 -5.98 0.86
N GLN A 94 -2.54 -6.39 2.10
CA GLN A 94 -3.50 -7.08 2.97
C GLN A 94 -4.75 -6.23 3.24
N ALA A 95 -4.58 -4.93 3.50
CA ALA A 95 -5.70 -4.01 3.68
C ALA A 95 -6.56 -3.91 2.41
N LEU A 96 -5.96 -3.87 1.21
CA LEU A 96 -6.71 -3.89 -0.05
C LEU A 96 -7.49 -5.18 -0.25
N TYR A 97 -6.91 -6.33 0.08
CA TYR A 97 -7.63 -7.60 0.03
C TYR A 97 -8.78 -7.64 1.05
N GLY A 98 -8.58 -7.11 2.26
CA GLY A 98 -9.64 -6.96 3.25
C GLY A 98 -10.78 -6.04 2.77
N LEU A 99 -10.46 -4.94 2.07
CA LEU A 99 -11.49 -4.11 1.43
C LEU A 99 -12.23 -4.87 0.33
N ALA A 100 -11.55 -5.74 -0.40
CA ALA A 100 -12.14 -6.58 -1.44
C ALA A 100 -13.03 -7.71 -0.88
N GLU A 101 -12.93 -8.02 0.42
CA GLU A 101 -13.88 -8.94 1.06
C GLU A 101 -15.28 -8.35 1.16
N GLY A 102 -15.41 -7.03 1.37
CA GLY A 102 -16.72 -6.36 1.42
C GLY A 102 -17.66 -6.72 0.26
N PRO A 103 -17.24 -6.54 -1.00
CA PRO A 103 -18.03 -6.94 -2.16
C PRO A 103 -18.10 -8.47 -2.40
N ARG A 104 -17.28 -9.31 -1.75
CA ARG A 104 -17.33 -10.79 -1.90
C ARG A 104 -18.10 -11.49 -0.80
N ALA A 105 -18.23 -10.85 0.36
CA ALA A 105 -18.73 -11.48 1.57
C ALA A 105 -20.20 -11.87 1.42
N LYS A 106 -20.54 -13.03 2.01
CA LYS A 106 -21.94 -13.47 2.16
C LYS A 106 -22.69 -12.70 3.25
N MET A 107 -21.98 -11.85 3.99
CA MET A 107 -22.49 -11.01 5.08
C MET A 107 -21.99 -9.59 4.88
N VAL A 108 -22.81 -8.60 5.25
CA VAL A 108 -22.44 -7.19 5.17
C VAL A 108 -21.35 -6.90 6.21
N ILE A 109 -20.18 -6.45 5.74
CA ILE A 109 -19.11 -6.00 6.63
C ILE A 109 -19.50 -4.62 7.19
N PRO A 110 -19.44 -4.41 8.52
CA PRO A 110 -19.76 -3.11 9.12
C PRO A 110 -18.96 -1.97 8.49
N PRO A 111 -19.58 -0.79 8.23
CA PRO A 111 -18.89 0.35 7.64
C PRO A 111 -17.66 0.79 8.44
N GLU A 112 -17.70 0.67 9.77
CA GLU A 112 -16.58 1.00 10.66
C GLU A 112 -15.37 0.11 10.42
N ALA A 113 -15.57 -1.20 10.26
CA ALA A 113 -14.49 -2.14 9.98
C ALA A 113 -13.81 -1.79 8.65
N ARG A 114 -14.58 -1.44 7.62
CA ARG A 114 -14.05 -1.02 6.32
C ARG A 114 -13.29 0.29 6.38
N ARG A 115 -13.81 1.25 7.14
CA ARG A 115 -13.12 2.52 7.41
C ARG A 115 -11.80 2.29 8.15
N ASN A 116 -11.78 1.39 9.12
CA ASN A 116 -10.56 1.01 9.82
C ASN A 116 -9.56 0.35 8.88
N THR A 117 -10.01 -0.51 7.95
CA THR A 117 -9.15 -1.10 6.91
C THR A 117 -8.58 -0.04 5.96
N LEU A 118 -9.39 0.95 5.54
CA LEU A 118 -8.91 2.08 4.73
C LEU A 118 -7.89 2.94 5.51
N ASN A 119 -8.15 3.21 6.80
CA ASN A 119 -7.21 3.90 7.66
C ASN A 119 -5.90 3.12 7.85
N ALA A 120 -5.97 1.80 7.98
CA ALA A 120 -4.80 0.93 8.04
C ALA A 120 -3.99 1.00 6.74
N LEU A 121 -4.65 1.07 5.58
CA LEU A 121 -3.98 1.32 4.30
C LEU A 121 -3.26 2.68 4.28
N TYR A 122 -3.91 3.75 4.74
CA TYR A 122 -3.26 5.07 4.83
C TYR A 122 -2.05 5.05 5.75
N VAL A 123 -2.14 4.38 6.91
CA VAL A 123 -1.01 4.24 7.83
C VAL A 123 0.11 3.44 7.17
N ALA A 124 -0.20 2.30 6.55
CA ALA A 124 0.75 1.42 5.88
C ALA A 124 1.49 2.09 4.71
N LEU A 125 0.85 3.04 4.03
CA LEU A 125 1.44 3.80 2.93
C LEU A 125 1.98 5.18 3.37
N GLY A 126 2.09 5.46 4.67
CA GLY A 126 2.57 6.75 5.17
C GLY A 126 1.72 7.95 4.69
N ALA A 127 0.43 7.73 4.48
CA ALA A 127 -0.55 8.69 3.96
C ALA A 127 -1.51 9.24 5.03
N ALA A 128 -1.27 8.90 6.30
CA ALA A 128 -2.19 9.18 7.41
C ALA A 128 -2.19 10.64 7.92
N ARG A 129 -1.54 11.59 7.23
CA ARG A 129 -1.41 12.99 7.69
C ARG A 129 -2.74 13.74 7.80
N HIS A 130 -3.75 13.32 7.04
CA HIS A 130 -5.09 13.90 7.07
C HIS A 130 -5.97 13.30 8.17
N LEU A 131 -5.50 12.24 8.85
CA LEU A 131 -6.22 11.59 9.93
C LEU A 131 -5.86 12.25 11.28
N PRO A 132 -6.80 12.29 12.23
CA PRO A 132 -6.50 12.71 13.59
C PRO A 132 -5.44 11.81 14.25
N PRO A 133 -4.51 12.36 15.05
CA PRO A 133 -3.44 11.57 15.69
C PRO A 133 -3.97 10.38 16.49
N GLU A 134 -5.06 10.55 17.23
CA GLU A 134 -5.69 9.49 18.01
C GLU A 134 -6.18 8.32 17.14
N THR A 135 -6.64 8.62 15.92
CA THR A 135 -7.06 7.60 14.94
C THR A 135 -5.84 6.85 14.43
N VAL A 136 -4.75 7.56 14.11
CA VAL A 136 -3.50 6.94 13.66
C VAL A 136 -2.95 5.99 14.73
N ASP A 137 -2.95 6.40 15.99
CA ASP A 137 -2.45 5.60 17.10
C ASP A 137 -3.35 4.40 17.42
N ALA A 138 -4.67 4.56 17.31
CA ALA A 138 -5.61 3.44 17.44
C ALA A 138 -5.37 2.39 16.35
N ILE A 139 -5.21 2.82 15.10
CA ILE A 139 -4.97 1.92 13.96
C ILE A 139 -3.62 1.23 14.06
N LYS A 140 -2.56 1.94 14.45
CA LYS A 140 -1.24 1.33 14.71
C LYS A 140 -1.31 0.25 15.80
N ARG A 141 -2.05 0.51 16.89
CA ARG A 141 -2.27 -0.48 17.95
C ARG A 141 -3.01 -1.71 17.43
N MET A 142 -4.12 -1.50 16.71
CA MET A 142 -4.89 -2.58 16.09
C MET A 142 -4.02 -3.45 15.15
N ILE A 143 -3.18 -2.82 14.31
CA ILE A 143 -2.23 -3.53 13.44
C ILE A 143 -1.24 -4.38 14.27
N ALA A 144 -0.66 -3.81 15.33
CA ALA A 144 0.30 -4.50 16.18
C ALA A 144 -0.33 -5.71 16.90
N GLU A 145 -1.54 -5.54 17.45
CA GLU A 145 -2.31 -6.60 18.11
C GLU A 145 -2.65 -7.72 17.13
N THR A 146 -3.07 -7.38 15.91
CA THR A 146 -3.39 -8.35 14.85
C THR A 146 -2.15 -9.15 14.44
N LYS A 147 -1.00 -8.48 14.26
CA LYS A 147 0.27 -9.15 13.95
C LYS A 147 0.70 -10.09 15.09
N ALA A 148 0.54 -9.67 16.34
CA ALA A 148 0.87 -10.49 17.51
C ALA A 148 -0.05 -11.70 17.66
N ALA A 149 -1.36 -11.54 17.40
CA ALA A 149 -2.32 -12.64 17.41
C ALA A 149 -1.99 -13.69 16.34
N ASN A 150 -1.70 -13.26 15.11
CA ASN A 150 -1.33 -14.16 14.01
C ASN A 150 -0.02 -14.92 14.31
N ALA A 151 0.97 -14.24 14.91
CA ALA A 151 2.23 -14.90 15.29
C ALA A 151 2.00 -16.01 16.33
N LYS A 152 1.11 -15.80 17.30
CA LYS A 152 0.76 -16.82 18.31
C LYS A 152 -0.03 -17.99 17.74
N ALA A 153 -0.87 -17.76 16.72
CA ALA A 153 -1.66 -18.82 16.11
C ALA A 153 -0.84 -19.79 15.24
N HIS A 154 0.38 -19.39 14.85
CA HIS A 154 1.29 -20.17 14.00
C HIS A 154 2.60 -20.58 14.70
N ALA A 155 2.69 -20.37 16.02
CA ALA A 155 3.77 -20.84 16.88
C ALA A 155 3.42 -22.19 17.51
#